data_AF-A0A924LVZ5-F1
#
_entry.id   AF-A0A924LVZ5-F1
#
_cell.length_a   1.000
_cell.length_b   1.000
_cell.length_c   1.000
_cell.angle_alpha   90.00
_cell.angle_beta   90.00
_cell.angle_gamma   90.00
#
_symmetry.space_group_name_H-M   'P 1'
#
loop_
_entity.id
_entity.type
_entity.pdbx_description
1 polymer ?
#
loop_
_entity_poly.entity_id
_entity_poly.type
_entity_poly.pdbx_seq_one_letter_code
_entity_poly.pdbx_strand_id
1 'polypeptide(L)' 'STRNYDQGEKFALYRQIPTLKEYILIDSEQIKVIFNSKNENSSWNLTEFTSINDIFEIKSLEVEMRLVDIYEDVIFVK' A
#
# COMPACT_ATOMS: atom_id res chain seq x y z
N SER A 1 -8.95 9.06 -10.51
CA SER A 1 -7.97 9.49 -11.54
C SER A 1 -6.58 9.71 -10.95
N THR A 2 -5.71 8.69 -10.94
CA THR A 2 -4.21 8.73 -10.83
C THR A 2 -3.63 7.31 -10.69
N ARG A 3 -4.47 6.30 -10.42
CA ARG A 3 -4.12 4.87 -10.21
C ARG A 3 -2.96 4.36 -11.08
N ASN A 4 -3.05 4.50 -12.41
CA ASN A 4 -2.01 4.01 -13.32
C ASN A 4 -0.66 4.73 -13.15
N TYR A 5 -0.70 6.03 -12.87
CA TYR A 5 0.50 6.83 -12.61
C TYR A 5 1.15 6.44 -11.29
N ASP A 6 0.37 6.28 -10.21
CA ASP A 6 0.88 5.93 -8.88
C ASP A 6 1.46 4.50 -8.84
N GLN A 7 0.88 3.55 -9.59
CA GLN A 7 1.36 2.17 -9.68
C GLN A 7 2.54 2.00 -10.65
N GLY A 8 2.64 2.85 -11.68
CA GLY A 8 3.65 2.75 -12.73
C GLY A 8 4.79 3.73 -12.54
N GLU A 9 4.67 4.91 -13.15
CA GLU A 9 5.76 5.89 -13.25
C GLU A 9 6.24 6.40 -11.89
N LYS A 10 5.31 6.74 -11.00
CA LYS A 10 5.65 7.27 -9.67
C LYS A 10 6.38 6.22 -8.84
N PHE A 11 5.91 4.98 -8.86
CA PHE A 11 6.60 3.88 -8.19
C PHE A 11 8.00 3.64 -8.77
N ALA A 12 8.15 3.68 -10.11
CA ALA A 12 9.44 3.52 -10.77
C ALA A 12 10.46 4.60 -10.38
N LEU A 13 10.01 5.82 -10.11
CA LEU A 13 10.85 6.90 -9.58
C LEU A 13 11.16 6.68 -8.09
N TYR A 14 10.14 6.42 -7.26
CA TYR A 14 10.31 6.38 -5.81
C TYR A 14 11.09 5.16 -5.35
N ARG A 15 10.97 4.01 -6.03
CA ARG A 15 11.73 2.80 -5.70
C ARG A 15 13.25 2.96 -5.79
N GLN A 16 13.73 4.04 -6.43
CA GLN A 16 15.15 4.39 -6.53
C GLN A 16 15.68 5.11 -5.28
N ILE A 17 14.78 5.65 -4.43
CA ILE A 17 15.17 6.31 -3.18
C ILE A 17 15.78 5.24 -2.25
N PRO A 18 17.07 5.35 -1.85
CA PRO A 18 17.74 4.29 -1.10
C PRO A 18 17.09 3.99 0.25
N THR A 19 16.59 5.04 0.92
CA THR A 19 15.99 4.99 2.26
C THR A 19 14.51 4.60 2.27
N LEU A 20 13.86 4.51 1.10
CA LEU A 20 12.47 4.09 1.03
C LEU A 20 12.36 2.58 1.28
N LYS A 21 11.58 2.21 2.29
CA LYS A 21 11.39 0.83 2.73
C LYS A 21 10.02 0.26 2.31
N GLU A 22 8.96 1.05 2.44
CA GLU A 22 7.61 0.66 2.06
C GLU A 22 6.94 1.74 1.21
N TYR A 23 6.17 1.33 0.20
CA TYR A 23 5.35 2.19 -0.65
C TYR A 23 3.93 1.60 -0.73
N ILE A 24 2.98 2.32 -0.14
CA ILE A 24 1.63 1.83 0.12
C ILE A 24 0.65 2.65 -0.71
N LEU A 25 -0.22 1.98 -1.45
CA LEU A 25 -1.30 2.59 -2.21
C LEU A 25 -2.63 2.13 -1.64
N ILE A 26 -3.53 3.08 -1.37
CA ILE A 26 -4.89 2.83 -0.90
C ILE A 26 -5.84 3.20 -2.04
N ASP A 27 -6.73 2.27 -2.41
CA ASP A 27 -7.74 2.52 -3.42
C ASP A 27 -8.97 3.16 -2.77
N SER A 28 -9.29 4.40 -3.13
CA SER A 28 -10.44 5.09 -2.55
C SER A 28 -11.80 4.64 -3.11
N GLU A 29 -11.82 3.84 -4.19
CA GLU A 29 -13.05 3.43 -4.87
C GLU A 29 -13.50 2.00 -4.50
N GLN A 30 -12.64 1.23 -3.85
CA GLN A 30 -12.92 -0.14 -3.41
C GLN A 30 -12.00 -0.55 -2.26
N ILE A 31 -12.35 -1.58 -1.48
CA ILE A 31 -11.45 -2.15 -0.47
C ILE A 31 -10.26 -2.82 -1.18
N LYS A 32 -9.18 -2.06 -1.35
CA LYS A 32 -7.91 -2.56 -1.88
C LYS A 32 -6.74 -1.73 -1.39
N VAL A 33 -5.75 -2.40 -0.82
CA VAL A 33 -4.45 -1.80 -0.48
C VAL A 33 -3.36 -2.58 -1.20
N ILE A 34 -2.48 -1.87 -1.92
CA ILE A 34 -1.27 -2.43 -2.53
C ILE A 34 -0.09 -2.03 -1.66
N PHE A 35 0.57 -3.01 -1.08
CA PHE A 35 1.72 -2.84 -0.20
C PHE A 35 2.98 -3.31 -0.91
N ASN A 36 3.86 -2.38 -1.26
CA ASN A 36 5.18 -2.69 -1.80
C ASN A 36 6.23 -2.54 -0.71
N SER A 37 6.94 -3.61 -0.36
CA SER A 37 8.03 -3.58 0.62
C SER A 37 9.37 -3.95 -0.01
N LYS A 38 10.40 -3.16 0.29
CA LYS A 38 11.77 -3.42 -0.10
C LYS A 38 12.40 -4.41 0.89
N ASN A 39 12.98 -5.49 0.38
CA ASN A 39 13.70 -6.46 1.21
C ASN A 39 15.20 -6.11 1.30
N GLU A 40 15.94 -6.90 2.07
CA GLU A 40 17.38 -6.75 2.29
C GLU A 40 18.20 -6.82 0.99
N ASN A 41 17.71 -7.58 0.00
CA ASN A 41 18.34 -7.71 -1.32
C ASN A 41 17.98 -6.57 -2.29
N SER A 42 17.36 -5.49 -1.79
CA SER A 42 16.88 -4.35 -2.59
C SER A 42 15.83 -4.71 -3.65
N SER A 43 15.19 -5.89 -3.55
CA SER A 43 14.04 -6.24 -4.38
C SER A 43 12.74 -5.83 -3.70
N TRP A 44 11.70 -5.63 -4.50
CA TRP A 44 10.39 -5.18 -4.03
C TRP A 44 9.40 -6.35 -4.08
N ASN A 45 8.79 -6.64 -2.93
CA ASN A 45 7.67 -7.57 -2.83
C ASN A 45 6.37 -6.79 -2.88
N LEU A 46 5.41 -7.25 -3.67
CA LEU A 46 4.06 -6.71 -3.76
C LEU A 46 3.10 -7.64 -3.02
N THR A 47 2.28 -7.08 -2.15
CA THR A 47 1.18 -7.78 -1.48
C THR A 47 -0.09 -6.97 -1.65
N GLU A 48 -1.21 -7.64 -1.95
CA GLU A 48 -2.52 -7.00 -2.05
C GLU A 48 -3.39 -7.44 -0.88
N PHE A 49 -4.06 -6.46 -0.26
CA PHE A 49 -5.09 -6.68 0.76
C PHE A 49 -6.42 -6.22 0.19
N THR A 50 -7.44 -7.06 0.28
CA THR A 50 -8.73 -6.85 -0.42
C THR A 50 -9.94 -7.15 0.45
N SER A 51 -9.73 -7.65 1.67
CA SER A 51 -10.77 -7.87 2.66
C SER A 51 -10.70 -6.78 3.73
N ILE A 52 -11.86 -6.29 4.17
CA ILE A 52 -11.95 -5.24 5.20
C ILE A 52 -11.33 -5.69 6.55
N ASN A 53 -11.27 -7.00 6.77
CA ASN A 53 -10.67 -7.59 7.97
C ASN A 53 -9.17 -7.84 7.84
N ASP A 54 -8.55 -7.50 6.71
CA ASP A 54 -7.13 -7.69 6.49
C ASP A 54 -6.32 -6.72 7.36
N ILE A 55 -5.14 -7.19 7.77
CA ILE A 55 -4.19 -6.49 8.63
C ILE A 55 -2.82 -6.58 7.99
N PHE A 56 -2.05 -5.50 8.05
CA PHE A 56 -0.67 -5.49 7.61
C PHE A 56 0.22 -4.65 8.53
N GLU A 57 1.51 -4.98 8.57
CA GLU A 57 2.50 -4.30 9.39
C GLU A 57 3.40 -3.40 8.54
N ILE A 58 3.54 -2.14 8.94
CA ILE A 58 4.58 -1.23 8.43
C ILE A 58 5.82 -1.43 9.29
N LYS A 59 6.66 -2.40 8.90
CA LYS A 59 7.82 -2.83 9.68
C LYS A 59 8.79 -1.70 10.02
N SER A 60 9.00 -0.75 9.10
CA SER A 60 9.89 0.38 9.36
C SER A 60 9.42 1.34 10.45
N LEU A 61 8.13 1.31 10.79
CA LEU A 61 7.50 2.14 11.81
C LEU A 61 7.04 1.33 13.03
N GLU A 62 7.12 0.00 12.98
CA GLU A 62 6.60 -0.91 14.02
C GLU A 62 5.10 -0.67 14.31
N VAL A 63 4.34 -0.38 13.25
CA VAL A 63 2.90 -0.10 13.33
C VAL A 63 2.10 -1.15 12.58
N GLU A 64 1.06 -1.66 13.23
CA GLU A 64 0.02 -2.47 12.62
C GLU A 64 -1.10 -1.59 12.06
N MET A 65 -1.53 -1.89 10.84
CA MET A 65 -2.62 -1.21 10.16
C MET A 65 -3.72 -2.21 9.83
N ARG A 66 -4.97 -1.87 10.20
CA ARG A 66 -6.15 -2.69 9.87
C ARG A 66 -6.94 -1.96 8.78
N LEU A 67 -7.41 -2.69 7.77
CA LEU A 67 -8.17 -2.07 6.68
C LEU A 67 -9.48 -1.45 7.18
N VAL A 68 -10.08 -2.00 8.24
CA VAL A 68 -11.25 -1.41 8.90
C VAL A 68 -11.00 0.01 9.41
N ASP A 69 -9.80 0.31 9.90
CA ASP A 69 -9.45 1.67 10.38
C ASP A 69 -9.16 2.61 9.19
N ILE A 70 -8.54 2.09 8.13
CA ILE A 70 -8.24 2.87 6.90
C ILE A 70 -9.53 3.34 6.21
N TYR A 71 -10.56 2.51 6.21
CA TYR A 71 -11.82 2.75 5.51
C TYR A 71 -12.98 3.12 6.45
N GLU A 72 -12.71 3.54 7.69
CA GLU A 72 -13.72 3.73 8.75
C GLU A 72 -14.90 4.62 8.34
N ASP A 73 -14.64 5.67 7.54
CA ASP A 73 -15.63 6.65 7.08
C ASP A 73 -15.94 6.55 5.57
N VAL A 74 -15.55 5.45 4.92
CA VAL A 74 -15.76 5.27 3.48
C VAL A 74 -17.02 4.45 3.21
N ILE A 75 -18.00 5.07 2.56
CA ILE A 75 -19.24 4.42 2.14
C ILE A 75 -19.10 3.94 0.69
N PHE A 76 -18.92 2.64 0.50
CA PHE A 76 -18.94 2.02 -0.83
C PHE A 76 -20.39 1.77 -1.26
N VAL A 77 -20.87 2.55 -2.23
CA VAL A 77 -22.16 2.29 -2.87
C VAL A 77 -21.98 1.11 -3.82
N LYS A 78 -22.75 0.03 -3.61
CA LYS A 78 -22.78 -1.15 -4.48
C LYS A 78 -23.51 -0.88 -5.78
#